data_AF-K9Z2K2-F1
#
_entry.id   AF-K9Z2K2-F1
#
_cell.length_a   1.000
_cell.length_b   1.000
_cell.length_c   1.000
_cell.angle_alpha   90.00
_cell.angle_beta   90.00
_cell.angle_gamma   90.00
#
_symmetry.space_group_name_H-M   'P 1'
#
loop_
_entity.id
_entity.type
_entity.pdbx_description
1 polymer ?
#
loop_
_entity_poly.entity_id
_entity_poly.type
_entity_poly.pdbx_seq_one_letter_code
_entity_poly.pdbx_strand_id
1 'polypeptide(L)'
;MDIEKIVEQALETGYLTPSMEAEVGRLCDASGELSAEEYKALDKLMGALLTGEITATPKKQFINVMEELVVSEVISRVAEIETTSDTLLDVGDISAYALNRLPPLYATTEEGAEFQRKKAKEELHGLILEQVEQAIALYLDRPSFYPERQAINKTGVTGGVFEQVSKLLQSQASLYEGSN
;
A
#
# COMPACT_ATOMS: atom_id res chain seq x y z
N MET A 1 -26.37 -9.25 -8.36
CA MET A 1 -27.06 -8.30 -9.28
C MET A 1 -27.47 -9.07 -10.53
N ASP A 2 -28.51 -8.66 -11.26
CA ASP A 2 -28.83 -9.30 -12.56
C ASP A 2 -27.77 -8.89 -13.60
N ILE A 3 -27.35 -9.83 -14.46
CA ILE A 3 -26.36 -9.58 -15.54
C ILE A 3 -26.81 -8.41 -16.41
N GLU A 4 -28.11 -8.29 -16.68
CA GLU A 4 -28.69 -7.23 -17.51
C GLU A 4 -28.38 -5.81 -16.99
N LYS A 5 -28.50 -5.59 -15.68
CA LYS A 5 -28.24 -4.29 -15.06
C LYS A 5 -26.76 -3.91 -15.13
N ILE A 6 -25.87 -4.91 -15.05
CA ILE A 6 -24.43 -4.70 -15.18
C ILE A 6 -24.09 -4.30 -16.62
N VAL A 7 -24.70 -4.96 -17.61
CA VAL A 7 -24.49 -4.65 -19.02
C VAL A 7 -25.03 -3.27 -19.38
N GLU A 8 -26.22 -2.91 -18.89
CA GLU A 8 -26.81 -1.58 -19.12
C GLU A 8 -25.95 -0.47 -18.51
N GLN A 9 -25.49 -0.67 -17.27
CA GLN A 9 -24.59 0.28 -16.60
C GLN A 9 -23.22 0.38 -17.30
N ALA A 10 -22.68 -0.72 -17.82
CA ALA A 10 -21.42 -0.72 -18.57
C ALA A 10 -21.56 -0.02 -19.94
N LEU A 11 -22.72 -0.14 -20.60
CA LEU A 11 -23.01 0.57 -21.85
C LEU A 11 -23.23 2.08 -21.63
N GLU A 12 -23.88 2.47 -20.53
CA GLU A 12 -24.09 3.88 -20.19
C GLU A 12 -22.79 4.57 -19.78
N THR A 13 -21.96 3.88 -19.00
CA THR A 13 -20.68 4.43 -18.52
C THR A 13 -19.53 4.30 -19.52
N GLY A 14 -19.64 3.41 -20.51
CA GLY A 14 -18.56 3.12 -21.48
C GLY A 14 -17.37 2.36 -20.88
N TYR A 15 -17.45 1.97 -19.61
CA TYR A 15 -16.38 1.29 -18.89
C TYR A 15 -16.88 0.06 -18.17
N LEU A 16 -16.16 -1.06 -18.32
CA LEU A 16 -16.35 -2.22 -17.45
C LEU A 16 -15.43 -2.06 -16.24
N THR A 17 -16.02 -1.85 -15.07
CA THR A 17 -15.25 -1.75 -13.81
C THR A 17 -14.85 -3.14 -13.31
N PRO A 18 -13.72 -3.28 -12.58
CA PRO A 18 -13.29 -4.58 -12.05
C PRO A 18 -14.34 -5.26 -11.13
N SER A 19 -15.18 -4.47 -10.44
CA SER A 19 -16.30 -5.00 -9.64
C SER A 19 -17.41 -5.60 -10.49
N MET A 20 -17.70 -5.01 -11.65
CA MET A 20 -18.69 -5.50 -12.60
C MET A 20 -18.21 -6.79 -13.26
N GLU A 21 -16.95 -6.83 -13.70
CA GLU A 21 -16.32 -8.03 -14.28
C GLU A 21 -16.34 -9.21 -13.29
N ALA A 22 -15.97 -8.97 -12.03
CA ALA A 22 -16.00 -10.00 -10.99
C ALA A 22 -17.41 -10.52 -10.68
N GLU A 23 -18.42 -9.66 -10.73
CA GLU A 23 -19.83 -10.06 -10.52
C GLU A 23 -20.36 -10.86 -11.71
N VAL A 24 -20.04 -10.48 -12.95
CA VAL A 24 -20.37 -11.26 -14.15
C VAL A 24 -19.68 -12.64 -14.10
N GLY A 25 -18.40 -12.71 -13.73
CA GLY A 25 -17.69 -13.97 -13.54
C GLY A 25 -18.35 -14.88 -12.50
N ARG A 26 -18.74 -14.32 -11.34
CA ARG A 26 -19.47 -15.08 -10.30
C ARG A 26 -20.81 -15.62 -10.80
N LEU A 27 -21.54 -14.84 -11.60
CA LEU A 27 -22.84 -15.24 -12.14
C LEU A 27 -22.70 -16.30 -13.25
N CYS A 28 -21.61 -16.25 -14.02
CA CYS A 28 -21.29 -17.28 -15.01
C CYS A 28 -20.75 -18.58 -14.39
N ASP A 29 -20.01 -18.49 -13.27
CA ASP A 29 -19.44 -19.65 -12.57
C ASP A 29 -20.46 -20.36 -11.65
N ALA A 30 -21.47 -19.63 -11.16
CA ALA A 30 -22.59 -20.23 -10.46
C ALA A 30 -23.28 -21.22 -11.40
N SER A 31 -23.17 -22.51 -11.11
CA SER A 31 -23.47 -23.65 -12.00
C SER A 31 -24.95 -23.86 -12.36
N GLY A 32 -25.70 -22.78 -12.57
CA GLY A 32 -27.06 -22.77 -13.10
C GLY A 32 -27.04 -22.55 -14.60
N GLU A 33 -27.94 -23.21 -15.33
CA GLU A 33 -28.21 -22.87 -16.72
C GLU A 33 -28.62 -21.39 -16.78
N LEU A 34 -27.73 -20.55 -17.33
CA LEU A 34 -28.03 -19.15 -17.60
C LEU A 34 -29.32 -19.08 -18.42
N SER A 35 -30.24 -18.22 -18.00
CA SER A 35 -31.47 -17.93 -18.73
C SER A 35 -31.14 -17.43 -20.14
N ALA A 36 -32.05 -17.64 -21.10
CA ALA A 36 -31.90 -17.10 -22.46
C ALA A 36 -31.69 -15.57 -22.47
N GLU A 37 -32.23 -14.88 -21.46
CA GLU A 37 -32.07 -13.43 -21.26
C GLU A 37 -30.65 -13.07 -20.80
N GLU A 38 -30.08 -13.86 -19.88
CA GLU A 38 -28.73 -13.68 -19.37
C GLU A 38 -27.67 -13.96 -20.46
N TYR A 39 -27.87 -15.00 -21.28
CA TYR A 39 -27.02 -15.26 -22.45
C TYR A 39 -27.03 -14.11 -23.46
N LYS A 40 -28.20 -13.53 -23.73
CA LYS A 40 -28.34 -12.39 -24.65
C LYS A 40 -27.66 -11.14 -24.10
N ALA A 41 -27.76 -10.90 -22.79
CA ALA A 41 -27.05 -9.81 -22.14
C ALA A 41 -25.53 -10.00 -22.21
N LEU A 42 -25.05 -11.22 -21.99
CA LEU A 42 -23.64 -11.57 -22.11
C LEU A 42 -23.10 -11.39 -23.53
N ASP A 43 -23.85 -11.86 -24.55
CA ASP A 43 -23.49 -11.70 -25.97
C ASP A 43 -23.41 -10.22 -26.37
N LYS A 44 -24.33 -9.39 -25.84
CA LYS A 44 -24.29 -7.94 -26.04
C LYS A 44 -23.06 -7.30 -25.39
N LEU A 45 -22.69 -7.73 -24.18
CA LEU A 45 -21.49 -7.25 -23.49
C LEU A 45 -20.22 -7.67 -24.24
N MET A 46 -20.15 -8.91 -24.72
CA MET A 46 -19.05 -9.39 -25.56
C MET A 46 -18.94 -8.62 -26.87
N GLY A 47 -20.07 -8.36 -27.54
CA GLY A 47 -20.13 -7.53 -28.74
C GLY A 47 -19.58 -6.13 -28.49
N ALA A 48 -20.00 -5.48 -27.41
CA ALA A 48 -19.56 -4.13 -27.04
C ALA A 48 -18.07 -4.07 -26.63
N LEU A 49 -17.52 -5.14 -26.04
CA LEU A 49 -16.08 -5.26 -25.80
C LEU A 49 -15.29 -5.44 -27.11
N LEU A 50 -15.82 -6.21 -28.07
CA LEU A 50 -15.18 -6.46 -29.37
C LEU A 50 -15.24 -5.24 -30.31
N THR A 51 -16.32 -4.46 -30.25
CA THR A 51 -16.45 -3.21 -31.03
C THR A 51 -15.72 -2.03 -30.39
N GLY A 52 -15.23 -2.18 -29.15
CA GLY A 52 -14.53 -1.14 -28.41
C GLY A 52 -15.44 -0.05 -27.84
N GLU A 53 -16.76 -0.26 -27.82
CA GLU A 53 -17.73 0.62 -27.16
C GLU A 53 -17.59 0.60 -25.63
N ILE A 54 -17.09 -0.51 -25.08
CA ILE A 54 -16.77 -0.65 -23.66
C ILE A 54 -15.27 -0.88 -23.52
N THR A 55 -14.59 -0.01 -22.78
CA THR A 55 -13.19 -0.25 -22.40
C THR A 55 -13.14 -0.82 -20.99
N ALA A 56 -12.62 -2.04 -20.83
CA ALA A 56 -12.34 -2.56 -19.50
C ALA A 56 -11.32 -1.64 -18.83
N THR A 57 -11.66 -1.11 -17.65
CA THR A 57 -10.75 -0.22 -16.93
C THR A 57 -9.49 -1.03 -16.61
N PRO A 58 -8.31 -0.66 -17.14
CA PRO A 58 -7.11 -1.44 -16.92
C PRO A 58 -6.81 -1.44 -15.42
N LYS A 59 -6.65 -2.65 -14.85
CA LYS A 59 -6.06 -2.85 -13.51
C LYS A 59 -4.72 -2.11 -13.44
N LYS A 60 -4.31 -1.66 -12.23
CA LYS A 60 -3.07 -0.93 -11.93
C LYS A 60 -2.05 -1.03 -13.08
N GLN A 61 -1.97 0.01 -13.90
CA GLN A 61 -1.12 0.02 -15.11
C GLN A 61 0.37 -0.04 -14.79
N PHE A 62 0.73 0.13 -13.52
CA PHE A 62 2.09 0.07 -13.02
C PHE A 62 2.12 -0.50 -11.60
N ILE A 63 3.20 -1.21 -11.28
CA ILE A 63 3.49 -1.74 -9.94
C ILE A 63 4.91 -1.36 -9.54
N ASN A 64 5.15 -1.07 -8.26
CA ASN A 64 6.50 -0.94 -7.72
C ASN A 64 6.97 -2.32 -7.22
N VAL A 65 7.93 -2.92 -7.91
CA VAL A 65 8.45 -4.25 -7.59
C VAL A 65 9.15 -4.28 -6.22
N MET A 66 9.64 -3.13 -5.74
CA MET A 66 10.29 -3.03 -4.44
C MET A 66 9.33 -3.27 -3.28
N GLU A 67 8.04 -2.95 -3.42
CA GLU A 67 7.05 -3.13 -2.33
C GLU A 67 7.01 -4.59 -1.88
N GLU A 68 6.92 -5.53 -2.82
CA GLU A 68 6.84 -6.95 -2.50
C GLU A 68 8.13 -7.46 -1.83
N LEU A 69 9.30 -7.07 -2.36
CA LEU A 69 10.59 -7.52 -1.83
C LEU A 69 10.85 -7.01 -0.42
N VAL A 70 10.56 -5.72 -0.17
CA VAL A 70 10.75 -5.09 1.14
C VAL A 70 9.75 -5.66 2.15
N VAL A 71 8.47 -5.77 1.79
CA VAL A 71 7.46 -6.31 2.71
C VAL A 71 7.78 -7.75 3.09
N SER A 72 8.22 -8.58 2.14
CA SER A 72 8.66 -9.95 2.43
C SER A 72 9.81 -9.98 3.44
N GLU A 73 10.84 -9.14 3.26
CA GLU A 73 11.99 -9.08 4.17
C GLU A 73 11.58 -8.57 5.57
N VAL A 74 10.76 -7.51 5.63
CA VAL A 74 10.29 -6.96 6.91
C VAL A 74 9.50 -8.01 7.68
N ILE A 75 8.60 -8.75 7.04
CA ILE A 75 7.83 -9.83 7.70
C ILE A 75 8.77 -10.89 8.27
N SER A 76 9.78 -11.32 7.51
CA SER A 76 10.76 -12.29 7.98
C SER A 76 11.51 -11.80 9.22
N ARG A 77 12.01 -10.55 9.20
CA ARG A 77 12.77 -9.98 10.32
C ARG A 77 11.90 -9.67 11.54
N VAL A 78 10.69 -9.16 11.33
CA VAL A 78 9.74 -8.92 12.42
C VAL A 78 9.37 -10.24 13.09
N ALA A 79 9.10 -11.32 12.34
CA ALA A 79 8.77 -12.62 12.92
C ALA A 79 9.92 -13.20 13.76
N GLU A 80 11.17 -13.03 13.33
CA GLU A 80 12.36 -13.42 14.11
C GLU A 80 12.47 -12.64 15.42
N ILE A 81 12.22 -11.34 15.37
CA ILE A 81 12.29 -10.45 16.53
C ILE A 81 11.14 -10.72 17.49
N GLU A 82 9.91 -10.88 17.02
CA GLU A 82 8.73 -11.20 17.83
C GLU A 82 8.85 -12.56 18.53
N THR A 83 9.57 -13.51 17.91
CA THR A 83 9.89 -14.80 18.55
C THR A 83 10.91 -14.63 19.69
N THR A 84 11.83 -13.67 19.56
CA THR A 84 12.94 -13.45 20.50
C THR A 84 12.57 -12.45 21.60
N SER A 85 11.74 -11.47 21.26
CA SER A 85 11.33 -10.32 22.06
C SER A 85 9.81 -10.26 22.00
N ASP A 86 9.13 -10.26 23.15
CA ASP A 86 7.65 -10.23 23.28
C ASP A 86 7.06 -8.84 22.94
N THR A 87 7.58 -8.20 21.89
CA THR A 87 7.24 -6.86 21.44
C THR A 87 6.60 -6.93 20.06
N LEU A 88 5.37 -6.44 19.94
CA LEU A 88 4.65 -6.39 18.66
C LEU A 88 5.19 -5.24 17.79
N LEU A 89 5.70 -5.57 16.60
CA LEU A 89 6.19 -4.56 15.65
C LEU A 89 5.16 -4.32 14.53
N ASP A 90 4.97 -3.06 14.14
CA ASP A 90 4.10 -2.73 13.01
C ASP A 90 4.86 -2.84 11.69
N VAL A 91 4.58 -3.92 10.95
CA VAL A 91 5.10 -4.17 9.60
C VAL A 91 4.82 -3.01 8.66
N GLY A 92 3.66 -2.33 8.79
CA GLY A 92 3.28 -1.22 7.94
C GLY A 92 4.19 -0.01 8.07
N ASP A 93 4.43 0.44 9.31
CA ASP A 93 5.30 1.61 9.59
C ASP A 93 6.75 1.34 9.19
N ILE A 94 7.26 0.14 9.52
CA ILE A 94 8.63 -0.28 9.18
C ILE A 94 8.79 -0.37 7.66
N SER A 95 7.84 -0.97 6.95
CA SER A 95 7.88 -1.09 5.48
C SER A 95 7.82 0.29 4.82
N ALA A 96 6.96 1.19 5.31
CA ALA A 96 6.86 2.55 4.78
C ALA A 96 8.18 3.33 4.98
N TYR A 97 8.81 3.19 6.16
CA TYR A 97 10.09 3.82 6.43
C TYR A 97 11.20 3.31 5.49
N ALA A 98 11.27 2.00 5.27
CA ALA A 98 12.26 1.40 4.38
C ALA A 98 12.03 1.79 2.91
N LEU A 99 10.78 1.69 2.42
CA LEU A 99 10.43 2.02 1.04
C LEU A 99 10.71 3.47 0.68
N ASN A 100 10.54 4.41 1.62
CA ASN A 100 10.82 5.82 1.40
C ASN A 100 12.33 6.14 1.21
N ARG A 101 13.22 5.17 1.44
CA ARG A 101 14.68 5.32 1.27
C ARG A 101 15.26 4.49 0.15
N LEU A 102 14.45 3.63 -0.45
CA LEU A 102 14.86 2.75 -1.53
C LEU A 102 14.47 3.34 -2.88
N PRO A 103 15.29 3.14 -3.94
CA PRO A 103 14.92 3.59 -5.27
C PRO A 103 13.66 2.83 -5.75
N PRO A 104 12.61 3.52 -6.24
CA PRO A 104 11.41 2.84 -6.71
C PRO A 104 11.66 2.13 -8.05
N LEU A 105 11.13 0.91 -8.20
CA LEU A 105 11.26 0.11 -9.42
C LEU A 105 9.87 -0.14 -10.03
N TYR A 106 9.40 0.82 -10.83
CA TYR A 106 8.12 0.70 -11.51
C TYR A 106 8.20 -0.16 -12.77
N ALA A 107 7.18 -0.98 -12.99
CA ALA A 107 6.99 -1.76 -14.21
C ALA A 107 5.51 -1.75 -14.64
N THR A 108 5.26 -1.68 -15.95
CA THR A 108 3.92 -1.67 -16.55
C THR A 108 3.54 -3.00 -17.23
N THR A 109 4.49 -3.92 -17.31
CA THR A 109 4.36 -5.24 -17.94
C THR A 109 4.91 -6.30 -17.00
N GLU A 110 4.39 -7.54 -17.10
CA GLU A 110 4.87 -8.67 -16.29
C GLU A 110 6.35 -8.99 -16.54
N GLU A 111 6.79 -9.02 -17.81
CA GLU A 111 8.20 -9.25 -18.17
C GLU A 111 9.13 -8.18 -17.56
N GLY A 112 8.74 -6.91 -17.68
CA GLY A 112 9.45 -5.80 -17.03
C GLY A 112 9.51 -5.93 -15.51
N ALA A 113 8.44 -6.43 -14.87
CA ALA A 113 8.42 -6.66 -13.43
C ALA A 113 9.39 -7.79 -13.02
N GLU A 114 9.45 -8.88 -13.79
CA GLU A 114 10.43 -9.94 -13.57
C GLU A 114 11.87 -9.47 -13.73
N PHE A 115 12.15 -8.67 -14.77
CA PHE A 115 13.47 -8.09 -14.98
C PHE A 115 13.90 -7.21 -13.80
N GLN A 116 13.02 -6.30 -13.37
CA GLN A 116 13.28 -5.42 -12.22
C GLN A 116 13.44 -6.22 -10.93
N ARG A 117 12.71 -7.33 -10.76
CA ARG A 117 12.84 -8.23 -9.61
C ARG A 117 14.21 -8.91 -9.58
N LYS A 118 14.68 -9.42 -10.72
CA LYS A 118 16.02 -10.03 -10.83
C LYS A 118 17.10 -9.00 -10.53
N LYS A 119 17.01 -7.82 -11.15
CA LYS A 119 17.92 -6.71 -10.89
C LYS A 119 17.95 -6.30 -9.41
N ALA A 120 16.79 -6.18 -8.76
CA ALA A 120 16.71 -5.83 -7.35
C ALA A 120 17.38 -6.89 -6.46
N LYS A 121 17.22 -8.17 -6.79
CA LYS A 121 17.87 -9.28 -6.05
C LYS A 121 19.39 -9.31 -6.24
N GLU A 122 19.88 -8.99 -7.43
CA GLU A 122 21.31 -9.04 -7.75
C GLU A 122 22.06 -7.80 -7.25
N GLU A 123 21.49 -6.61 -7.43
CA GLU A 123 22.19 -5.34 -7.18
C GLU A 123 21.76 -4.63 -5.88
N LEU A 124 20.48 -4.75 -5.50
CA LEU A 124 19.89 -3.93 -4.43
C LEU A 124 19.56 -4.72 -3.16
N HIS A 125 19.76 -6.04 -3.14
CA HIS A 125 19.40 -6.86 -1.99
C HIS A 125 20.13 -6.43 -0.71
N GLY A 126 21.43 -6.14 -0.80
CA GLY A 126 22.19 -5.63 0.35
C GLY A 126 21.64 -4.30 0.89
N LEU A 127 21.23 -3.40 0.00
CA LEU A 127 20.63 -2.12 0.39
C LEU A 127 19.25 -2.32 1.04
N ILE A 128 18.44 -3.25 0.53
CA ILE A 128 17.14 -3.59 1.14
C ILE A 128 17.35 -4.06 2.59
N LEU A 129 18.28 -4.99 2.81
CA LEU A 129 18.60 -5.50 4.15
C LEU A 129 19.01 -4.37 5.10
N GLU A 130 19.93 -3.52 4.66
CA GLU A 130 20.41 -2.39 5.47
C GLU A 130 19.27 -1.43 5.84
N GLN A 131 18.41 -1.08 4.87
CA GLN A 131 17.30 -0.17 5.12
C GLN A 131 16.22 -0.76 6.03
N VAL A 132 15.96 -2.08 5.93
CA VAL A 132 15.03 -2.79 6.82
C VAL A 132 15.58 -2.85 8.24
N GLU A 133 16.87 -3.18 8.43
CA GLU A 133 17.49 -3.19 9.76
C GLU A 133 17.47 -1.80 10.40
N GLN A 134 17.79 -0.75 9.64
CA GLN A 134 17.71 0.63 10.12
C GLN A 134 16.27 1.02 10.50
N ALA A 135 15.28 0.60 9.70
CA ALA A 135 13.87 0.86 9.97
C ALA A 135 13.42 0.22 11.29
N ILE A 136 13.80 -1.03 11.53
CA ILE A 136 13.49 -1.77 12.75
C ILE A 136 14.17 -1.13 13.96
N ALA A 137 15.47 -0.82 13.87
CA ALA A 137 16.22 -0.23 14.97
C ALA A 137 15.60 1.11 15.43
N LEU A 138 15.18 1.95 14.48
CA LEU A 138 14.53 3.22 14.79
C LEU A 138 13.10 3.06 15.29
N TYR A 139 12.39 2.02 14.86
CA TYR A 139 11.07 1.71 15.39
C TYR A 139 11.16 1.29 16.86
N LEU A 140 12.19 0.50 17.22
CA LEU A 140 12.45 0.06 18.60
C LEU A 140 12.95 1.21 19.50
N ASP A 141 13.76 2.12 18.99
CA ASP A 141 14.27 3.29 19.73
C ASP A 141 13.24 4.43 19.87
N ARG A 142 12.04 4.26 19.31
CA ARG A 142 11.03 5.31 19.29
C ARG A 142 10.56 5.62 20.71
N PRO A 143 10.75 6.85 21.22
CA PRO A 143 10.25 7.21 22.54
C PRO A 143 8.72 7.23 22.51
N SER A 144 8.09 6.85 23.62
CA SER A 144 6.64 6.90 23.77
C SER A 144 6.17 8.35 23.76
N PHE A 145 5.75 8.83 22.59
CA PHE A 145 5.18 10.16 22.46
C PHE A 145 3.76 10.16 23.03
N TYR A 146 3.63 10.57 24.29
CA TYR A 146 2.36 10.94 24.90
C TYR A 146 2.45 12.40 25.39
N PRO A 147 1.59 13.32 24.92
CA PRO A 147 0.53 13.16 23.92
C PRO A 147 1.07 13.17 22.47
N GLU A 148 0.26 12.70 21.52
CA GLU A 148 0.51 12.71 20.07
C GLU A 148 1.15 14.01 19.58
N ARG A 149 1.98 13.92 18.53
CA ARG A 149 2.64 15.04 17.83
C ARG A 149 1.70 16.25 17.72
N GLN A 150 1.82 17.20 18.64
CA GLN A 150 1.07 18.44 18.56
C GLN A 150 1.71 19.29 17.47
N ALA A 151 0.93 19.60 16.43
CA ALA A 151 1.36 20.58 15.46
C ALA A 151 1.64 21.89 16.19
N ILE A 152 2.87 22.39 16.10
CA ILE A 152 3.19 23.79 16.40
C ILE A 152 2.18 24.58 15.56
N ASN A 153 1.22 25.27 16.22
CA ASN A 153 0.15 26.11 15.66
C ASN A 153 -1.31 25.64 15.73
N LYS A 154 -1.69 24.49 16.33
CA LYS A 154 -3.14 24.26 16.59
C LYS A 154 -3.60 24.90 17.90
N THR A 155 -4.06 26.16 17.74
CA THR A 155 -5.04 26.89 18.55
C THR A 155 -4.72 27.17 20.03
N GLY A 156 -4.41 28.43 20.34
CA GLY A 156 -4.83 29.04 21.61
C GLY A 156 -3.78 29.30 22.70
N VAL A 157 -2.50 28.95 22.49
CA VAL A 157 -1.45 29.25 23.48
C VAL A 157 -0.82 30.60 23.15
N THR A 158 -1.02 31.59 24.03
CA THR A 158 -0.35 32.90 23.98
C THR A 158 1.15 32.72 24.23
N GLY A 159 1.89 32.47 23.17
CA GLY A 159 3.34 32.35 23.17
C GLY A 159 3.80 31.93 21.78
N GLY A 160 4.61 32.77 21.12
CA GLY A 160 5.10 32.52 19.77
C GLY A 160 5.95 31.24 19.68
N VAL A 161 6.29 30.83 18.45
CA VAL A 161 7.10 29.63 18.15
C VAL A 161 8.36 29.55 19.02
N PHE A 162 9.00 30.70 19.26
CA PHE A 162 10.21 30.79 20.09
C PHE A 162 9.99 30.36 21.55
N GLU A 163 8.88 30.74 22.17
CA GLU A 163 8.59 30.40 23.57
C GLU A 163 8.24 28.92 23.72
N GLN A 164 7.55 28.35 22.72
CA GLN A 164 7.22 26.93 22.69
C GLN A 164 8.47 26.07 22.50
N VAL A 165 9.36 26.46 21.57
CA VAL A 165 10.65 25.80 21.37
C VAL A 165 11.53 25.93 22.61
N SER A 166 11.57 27.11 23.25
CA SER A 166 12.33 27.31 24.49
C SER A 166 11.83 26.42 25.63
N LYS A 167 10.51 26.30 25.83
CA LYS A 167 9.92 25.41 26.85
C LYS A 167 10.22 23.94 26.56
N LEU A 168 10.12 23.54 25.29
CA LEU A 168 10.44 22.17 24.88
C LEU A 168 11.92 21.85 25.14
N LEU A 169 12.84 22.72 24.72
CA LEU A 169 14.27 22.57 24.97
C LEU A 169 14.58 22.51 26.47
N GLN A 170 13.94 23.35 27.28
CA GLN A 170 14.16 23.36 28.73
C GLN A 170 13.62 22.09 29.43
N SER A 171 12.50 21.54 28.94
CA SER A 171 11.96 20.26 29.43
C SER A 171 12.84 19.05 29.06
N GLN A 172 13.52 19.11 27.91
CA GLN A 172 14.44 18.06 27.45
C GLN A 172 15.85 18.25 28.04
N ALA A 173 16.23 19.46 28.42
CA ALA A 173 17.53 19.76 29.01
C ALA A 173 17.76 19.02 30.34
N SER A 174 16.73 18.87 31.18
CA SER A 174 16.85 18.12 32.44
C SER A 174 17.21 16.65 32.27
N LEU A 175 16.93 16.04 31.11
CA LEU A 175 17.35 14.66 30.80
C LEU A 175 18.85 14.55 30.48
N TYR A 176 19.48 15.64 30.06
CA TYR A 176 20.90 15.68 29.68
C TYR A 176 21.79 16.40 30.70
N GLU A 177 21.23 17.33 31.48
CA GLU A 177 21.95 18.06 32.52
C GLU A 177 21.94 17.34 33.88
N GLY A 178 21.15 16.27 34.02
CA GLY A 178 21.08 15.41 35.20
C GLY A 178 22.12 14.27 35.21
N SER A 179 23.40 14.57 35.12
CA SER A 179 24.48 13.68 35.59
C SER A 179 25.79 14.44 35.75
N ASN A 180 25.92 15.11 36.89
CA ASN A 180 27.22 15.42 37.49
C ASN A 180 27.10 15.35 39.01
#